data_AF-A0A7V0M1S9-F1
#
_entry.id   AF-A0A7V0M1S9-F1
#
_cell.length_a   1.000
_cell.length_b   1.000
_cell.length_c   1.000
_cell.angle_alpha   90.00
_cell.angle_beta   90.00
_cell.angle_gamma   90.00
#
_symmetry.space_group_name_H-M   'P 1'
#
loop_
_entity.id
_entity.type
_entity.pdbx_description
1 polymer ?
#
loop_
_entity_poly.entity_id
_entity_poly.type
_entity_poly.pdbx_seq_one_letter_code
_entity_poly.pdbx_strand_id
1 'polypeptide(L)'
;MFLVEKLVYELLKKIGEDPDRKGLKYTPERVAKAYKYFMRGYRQNLKDILNGALFEEKYDEMVIVKNIDYYSMCEHHLLPFFGKAHVAYIPNGKI
;
A
#
# COMPACT_ATOMS: atom_id res chain seq x y z
N MET A 1 -17.16 -2.54 -6.29
CA MET A 1 -16.08 -1.65 -6.78
C MET A 1 -16.63 -0.34 -7.35
N PHE A 2 -17.78 -0.38 -8.04
CA PHE A 2 -18.49 0.79 -8.58
C PHE A 2 -18.82 1.93 -7.60
N LEU A 3 -18.83 1.67 -6.28
CA LEU A 3 -19.14 2.72 -5.29
C LEU A 3 -18.04 3.80 -5.24
N VAL A 4 -16.76 3.40 -5.23
CA VAL A 4 -15.64 4.37 -5.19
C VAL A 4 -15.59 5.18 -6.48
N GLU A 5 -15.86 4.55 -7.63
CA GLU A 5 -15.93 5.25 -8.91
C GLU A 5 -17.01 6.35 -8.88
N LYS A 6 -18.22 6.04 -8.38
CA LYS A 6 -19.28 7.03 -8.21
C LYS A 6 -18.85 8.18 -7.28
N LEU A 7 -18.19 7.86 -6.15
CA LEU A 7 -17.69 8.89 -5.22
C LEU A 7 -16.63 9.78 -5.86
N VAL A 8 -15.73 9.22 -6.68
CA VAL A 8 -14.71 10.00 -7.40
C VAL A 8 -15.34 10.86 -8.48
N TYR A 9 -16.33 10.34 -9.23
CA TYR A 9 -17.08 11.14 -10.20
C TYR A 9 -17.74 12.35 -9.52
N GLU A 10 -18.42 12.14 -8.39
CA GLU A 10 -19.01 13.23 -7.61
C GLU A 10 -17.97 14.18 -7.02
N LEU A 11 -16.84 13.65 -6.51
CA LEU A 11 -15.73 14.48 -6.03
C LEU A 11 -15.23 15.43 -7.12
N LEU A 12 -14.99 14.94 -8.34
CA LEU A 12 -14.56 15.76 -9.47
C LEU A 12 -15.55 16.91 -9.74
N LYS A 13 -16.86 16.63 -9.72
CA LYS A 13 -17.89 17.68 -9.87
C LYS A 13 -17.84 18.69 -8.72
N LYS A 14 -17.68 18.22 -7.48
CA LYS A 14 -17.64 19.08 -6.29
C LYS A 14 -16.42 19.98 -6.22
N ILE A 15 -15.31 19.59 -6.84
CA ILE A 15 -14.10 20.42 -6.96
C ILE A 15 -14.09 21.31 -8.23
N GLY A 16 -15.19 21.33 -9.00
CA GLY A 16 -15.35 22.21 -10.15
C GLY A 16 -14.83 21.66 -11.49
N GLU A 17 -14.48 20.38 -11.56
CA GLU A 17 -14.10 19.72 -12.82
C GLU A 17 -15.33 19.17 -13.57
N ASP A 18 -15.21 19.05 -14.89
CA ASP A 18 -16.14 18.31 -15.74
C ASP A 18 -15.65 16.85 -15.88
N PRO A 19 -16.29 15.87 -15.22
CA PRO A 19 -15.84 14.48 -15.29
C PRO A 19 -16.07 13.85 -16.67
N ASP A 20 -16.95 14.40 -17.51
CA ASP A 20 -17.30 13.86 -18.82
C ASP A 20 -16.31 14.29 -19.92
N ARG A 21 -15.40 15.23 -19.62
CA ARG A 21 -14.32 15.63 -20.53
C ARG A 21 -13.39 14.45 -20.83
N LYS A 22 -12.86 14.42 -22.07
CA LYS A 22 -12.03 13.32 -22.62
C LYS A 22 -10.95 12.80 -21.66
N GLY A 23 -10.29 13.69 -20.90
CA GLY A 23 -9.23 13.34 -19.96
C GLY A 23 -9.71 12.68 -18.66
N LEU A 24 -10.90 13.01 -18.18
CA LEU A 24 -11.43 12.58 -16.88
C LEU A 24 -12.46 11.46 -16.96
N LYS A 25 -13.00 11.17 -18.14
CA LYS A 25 -14.03 10.12 -18.34
C LYS A 25 -13.72 8.79 -17.64
N TYR A 26 -12.45 8.39 -17.62
CA TYR A 26 -11.98 7.15 -16.98
C TYR A 26 -11.20 7.39 -15.67
N THR A 27 -11.09 8.64 -15.19
CA THR A 27 -10.45 8.95 -13.90
C THR A 27 -11.14 8.25 -12.74
N PRO A 28 -12.48 8.22 -12.62
CA PRO A 28 -13.16 7.47 -11.57
C PRO A 28 -12.73 6.01 -11.44
N GLU A 29 -12.68 5.29 -12.57
CA GLU A 29 -12.22 3.90 -12.65
C GLU A 29 -10.75 3.75 -12.25
N ARG A 30 -9.86 4.62 -12.79
CA ARG A 30 -8.43 4.60 -12.48
C ARG A 30 -8.17 4.85 -11.00
N VAL A 31 -8.86 5.81 -10.39
CA VAL A 31 -8.72 6.13 -8.97
C VAL A 31 -9.23 4.97 -8.11
N ALA A 32 -10.38 4.37 -8.44
CA ALA A 32 -10.90 3.23 -7.70
C ALA A 32 -9.92 2.03 -7.74
N LYS A 33 -9.31 1.75 -8.90
CA LYS A 33 -8.25 0.74 -9.03
C LYS A 33 -7.01 1.09 -8.19
N ALA A 34 -6.60 2.35 -8.18
CA ALA A 34 -5.47 2.83 -7.38
C ALA A 34 -5.71 2.64 -5.88
N TYR A 35 -6.89 3.03 -5.37
CA TYR A 35 -7.25 2.82 -3.96
C TYR A 35 -7.29 1.34 -3.58
N LYS A 36 -7.77 0.46 -4.46
CA LYS A 36 -7.72 -1.00 -4.24
C LYS A 36 -6.27 -1.49 -4.08
N TYR A 37 -5.34 -0.92 -4.85
CA TYR A 37 -3.93 -1.25 -4.77
C TYR A 37 -3.27 -0.70 -3.51
N PHE A 38 -3.44 0.60 -3.22
CA PHE A 38 -2.85 1.24 -2.05
C PHE A 38 -3.31 0.58 -0.73
N MET A 39 -4.58 0.20 -0.67
CA MET A 39 -5.19 -0.43 0.51
C MET A 39 -5.19 -1.96 0.43
N ARG A 40 -4.31 -2.57 -0.37
CA ARG A 40 -4.24 -4.05 -0.50
C ARG A 40 -3.77 -4.74 0.77
N GLY A 41 -2.97 -4.07 1.59
CA GLY A 41 -2.42 -4.59 2.84
C GLY A 41 -3.49 -5.16 3.79
N TYR A 42 -4.66 -4.52 3.89
CA TYR A 42 -5.77 -4.98 4.74
C TYR A 42 -6.33 -6.36 4.36
N ARG A 43 -6.05 -6.85 3.15
CA ARG A 43 -6.52 -8.15 2.65
C ARG A 43 -5.40 -9.19 2.57
N GLN A 44 -4.19 -8.85 3.02
CA GLN A 44 -3.07 -9.79 3.02
C GLN A 44 -3.05 -10.57 4.34
N ASN A 45 -2.61 -11.83 4.26
CA ASN A 45 -2.39 -12.67 5.43
C ASN A 45 -0.88 -12.80 5.68
N LEU A 46 -0.46 -12.64 6.94
CA LEU A 46 0.96 -12.75 7.30
C LEU A 46 1.54 -14.14 7.00
N LYS A 47 0.77 -15.22 7.20
CA LYS A 47 1.22 -16.58 6.92
C LYS A 47 1.53 -16.78 5.43
N ASP A 48 0.66 -16.28 4.57
CA ASP A 48 0.84 -16.35 3.11
C ASP A 48 2.02 -15.49 2.66
N ILE A 49 2.25 -14.34 3.30
CA ILE A 49 3.43 -13.49 3.02
C ILE A 49 4.73 -14.20 3.43
N LEU A 50 4.76 -14.82 4.63
CA LEU A 50 5.94 -15.54 5.11
C LEU A 50 6.24 -16.77 4.24
N ASN A 51 5.21 -17.41 3.68
CA ASN A 51 5.34 -18.54 2.73
C ASN A 51 6.30 -19.65 3.20
N GLY A 52 6.34 -19.91 4.51
CA GLY A 52 7.23 -20.91 5.10
C GLY A 52 8.72 -20.57 5.05
N ALA A 53 9.12 -19.34 4.70
CA ALA A 53 10.49 -18.88 4.68
C ALA A 53 11.01 -18.59 6.10
N LEU A 54 11.10 -19.63 6.92
CA LEU A 54 11.83 -19.64 8.18
C LEU A 54 12.86 -20.75 8.15
N PHE A 55 14.10 -20.44 8.56
CA PHE A 55 15.21 -21.39 8.52
C PHE A 55 15.82 -21.55 9.91
N GLU A 56 16.14 -22.79 10.28
CA GLU A 56 16.81 -23.08 11.55
C GLU A 56 18.31 -22.87 11.39
N GLU A 57 18.81 -21.79 11.98
CA GLU A 57 20.23 -21.44 11.94
C GLU A 57 20.70 -21.01 13.33
N LYS A 58 21.88 -21.49 13.72
CA LYS A 58 22.56 -21.06 14.95
C LYS A 58 23.31 -19.75 14.70
N TYR A 59 22.55 -18.68 14.50
CA TYR A 59 23.04 -17.32 14.37
C TYR A 59 22.41 -16.45 15.46
N ASP A 60 23.24 -15.78 16.25
CA ASP A 60 22.83 -14.98 17.43
C ASP A 60 23.35 -13.53 17.38
N GLU A 61 23.88 -13.11 16.23
CA GLU A 61 24.24 -11.72 15.96
C GLU A 61 23.08 -10.96 15.28
N MET A 62 23.20 -9.63 15.22
CA MET A 62 22.16 -8.76 14.64
C MET A 62 22.09 -8.91 13.11
N VAL A 63 20.90 -9.20 12.61
CA VAL A 63 20.57 -9.14 11.18
C VAL A 63 19.93 -7.78 10.88
N ILE A 64 20.40 -7.09 9.85
CA ILE A 64 19.87 -5.78 9.43
C ILE A 64 19.52 -5.82 7.95
N VAL A 65 18.28 -5.44 7.63
CA VAL A 65 17.84 -5.11 6.26
C VAL A 65 17.53 -3.61 6.21
N LYS A 66 18.29 -2.88 5.41
CA LYS A 66 18.20 -1.41 5.29
C LYS A 66 17.76 -0.97 3.91
N ASN A 67 17.31 0.29 3.82
CA ASN A 67 16.95 0.96 2.57
C ASN A 67 15.74 0.35 1.84
N ILE A 68 14.83 -0.28 2.59
CA ILE A 68 13.59 -0.83 2.04
C ILE A 68 12.69 0.34 1.64
N ASP A 69 12.38 0.46 0.35
CA ASP A 69 11.42 1.46 -0.12
C ASP A 69 10.02 1.14 0.40
N TYR A 70 9.36 2.14 0.98
CA TYR A 70 7.96 2.03 1.32
C TYR A 70 7.17 3.23 0.80
N TYR A 71 5.92 2.95 0.45
CA TYR A 71 4.92 3.92 0.03
C TYR A 71 3.65 3.61 0.82
N SER A 72 3.07 4.61 1.43
CA SER A 72 1.87 4.49 2.24
C SER A 72 0.97 5.71 2.06
N MET A 73 -0.17 5.71 2.74
CA MET A 73 -1.18 6.76 2.68
C MET A 73 -1.44 7.29 4.09
N CYS A 74 -1.34 8.60 4.27
CA CYS A 74 -1.68 9.25 5.55
C CYS A 74 -3.20 9.19 5.73
N GLU A 75 -3.67 8.61 6.81
CA GLU A 75 -5.11 8.46 7.08
C GLU A 75 -5.83 9.81 7.30
N HIS A 76 -5.13 10.83 7.80
CA HIS A 76 -5.71 12.14 8.08
C HIS A 76 -6.05 12.95 6.82
N HIS A 77 -5.21 12.85 5.78
CA HIS A 77 -5.30 13.69 4.59
C HIS A 77 -5.54 12.90 3.30
N LEU A 78 -5.41 11.57 3.37
CA LEU A 78 -5.43 10.67 2.21
C LEU A 78 -4.40 11.06 1.14
N LEU A 79 -3.25 11.56 1.58
CA LEU A 79 -2.10 11.87 0.72
C LEU A 79 -0.99 10.83 0.91
N PRO A 80 -0.23 10.50 -0.15
CA PRO A 80 0.89 9.60 -0.05
C PRO A 80 1.98 10.14 0.89
N PHE A 81 2.60 9.25 1.65
CA PHE A 81 3.91 9.47 2.26
C PHE A 81 4.79 8.27 1.97
N PHE A 82 6.08 8.50 1.83
CA PHE A 82 7.03 7.50 1.38
C PHE A 82 8.40 7.76 2.00
N GLY A 83 9.23 6.72 2.02
CA GLY A 83 10.57 6.82 2.56
C GLY A 83 11.29 5.47 2.59
N LYS A 84 12.25 5.37 3.51
CA LYS A 84 13.03 4.16 3.74
C LYS A 84 12.67 3.55 5.09
N ALA A 85 12.48 2.23 5.10
CA ALA A 85 12.40 1.45 6.32
C ALA A 85 13.71 0.67 6.53
N HIS A 86 14.05 0.50 7.80
CA HIS A 86 15.21 -0.25 8.25
C HIS A 86 14.72 -1.21 9.33
N VAL A 87 14.95 -2.50 9.14
CA VAL A 87 14.53 -3.55 10.07
C VAL A 87 15.78 -4.22 10.60
N ALA A 88 15.85 -4.37 11.91
CA ALA A 88 16.91 -5.09 12.60
C ALA A 88 16.31 -6.04 13.62
N TYR A 89 16.86 -7.24 13.72
CA TYR A 89 16.49 -8.22 14.74
C TYR A 89 17.70 -9.08 15.13
N ILE A 90 17.65 -9.65 16.32
CA ILE A 90 18.60 -10.68 16.77
C ILE A 90 17.86 -12.02 16.70
N PRO A 91 18.29 -12.98 15.88
CA PRO A 91 17.60 -14.25 15.75
C PRO A 91 17.67 -15.08 17.04
N ASN A 92 16.67 -15.95 17.23
CA ASN A 92 16.62 -16.91 18.33
C ASN A 92 16.39 -18.32 17.77
N GLY A 93 17.44 -18.89 17.17
CA GLY A 93 17.40 -20.22 16.55
C GLY A 93 16.62 -20.31 15.24
N LYS A 94 16.01 -19.21 14.77
CA LYS A 94 15.36 -19.10 13.48
C LYS A 94 15.64 -17.75 12.84
N ILE A 95 16.00 -17.77 11.56
CA ILE A 95 16.12 -16.59 10.70
C ILE A 95 14.95 -16.50 9.74
#